data_AF-A0A182EUD5-F1
#
_entry.id   AF-A0A182EUD5-F1
#
_cell.length_a   1.000
_cell.length_b   1.000
_cell.length_c   1.000
_cell.angle_alpha   90.00
_cell.angle_beta   90.00
_cell.angle_gamma   90.00
#
_symmetry.space_group_name_H-M   'P 1'
#
loop_
_entity.id
_entity.type
_entity.pdbx_description
1 polymer ?
#
loop_
_entity_poly.entity_id
_entity_poly.type
_entity_poly.pdbx_seq_one_letter_code
_entity_poly.pdbx_strand_id
1 'polypeptide(L)'
;MQERNVKAIRDREEEIKHPINAFLLIKKMIADWNKILKIMQSNSADDIIRSVTHQRVIKRINYPTEEDLLGAAIGLLRLQDTYQMDSKNIADGRILNSKIRTVALTAGDCFEIGHAAYDAHDYYHTILWMQEARERAEKEAVPTANLEDILEYLAFSLYKQGNLKRALLLTDQLHHMNPDHPRAKENVRRYEDLLKNNEVQRIDLRRNIPPIINARHGNGLDEGAKLTYEALCRQERPEYTKEQLRLHCYYKMDRPYLRLAPFKVEIVRQNPLAVLFYDMMSDVEARMIQILAMPKI
;
A
#
# COMPACT_ATOMS: atom_id res chain seq x y z
N MET A 1 24.71 -46.66 7.91
CA MET A 1 23.56 -46.32 8.79
C MET A 1 22.48 -47.41 8.76
N GLN A 2 22.17 -48.00 7.58
CA GLN A 2 21.27 -49.16 7.45
C GLN A 2 21.70 -50.40 8.26
N GLU A 3 22.96 -50.84 8.22
CA GLU A 3 23.39 -52.03 9.00
C GLU A 3 23.33 -51.83 10.52
N ARG A 4 23.57 -50.60 11.00
CA ARG A 4 23.43 -50.23 12.42
C ARG A 4 21.95 -50.25 12.86
N ASN A 5 21.04 -49.84 11.96
CA ASN A 5 19.60 -49.92 12.20
C ASN A 5 19.10 -51.37 12.15
N VAL A 6 19.60 -52.21 11.24
CA VAL A 6 19.21 -53.63 11.15
C VAL A 6 19.70 -54.41 12.38
N LYS A 7 20.91 -54.13 12.87
CA LYS A 7 21.43 -54.74 14.12
C LYS A 7 20.64 -54.28 15.35
N ALA A 8 20.30 -52.98 15.42
CA ALA A 8 19.44 -52.44 16.48
C ALA A 8 17.98 -52.93 16.42
N ILE A 9 17.48 -53.38 15.26
CA ILE A 9 16.16 -54.01 15.11
C ILE A 9 16.22 -55.48 15.55
N ARG A 10 17.29 -56.23 15.22
CA ARG A 10 17.48 -57.62 15.65
C ARG A 10 17.72 -57.78 17.15
N ASP A 11 18.55 -56.92 17.75
CA ASP A 11 18.79 -56.95 19.20
C ASP A 11 17.49 -56.62 19.98
N ARG A 12 16.61 -55.80 19.40
CA ARG A 12 15.27 -55.52 19.94
C ARG A 12 14.31 -56.72 19.86
N GLU A 13 14.45 -57.62 18.88
CA GLU A 13 13.58 -58.80 18.80
C GLU A 13 13.79 -59.77 19.96
N GLU A 14 15.02 -59.94 20.45
CA GLU A 14 15.29 -60.74 21.65
C GLU A 14 14.86 -60.01 22.94
N GLU A 15 15.06 -58.69 23.02
CA GLU A 15 14.56 -57.90 24.15
C GLU A 15 13.03 -57.93 24.24
N ILE A 16 12.30 -57.97 23.12
CA ILE A 16 10.82 -58.04 23.08
C ILE A 16 10.28 -59.42 23.47
N LYS A 17 11.08 -60.49 23.36
CA LYS A 17 10.68 -61.83 23.86
C LYS A 17 10.61 -61.89 25.38
N HIS A 18 11.25 -60.96 26.09
CA HIS A 18 11.14 -60.86 27.54
C HIS A 18 9.75 -60.30 27.92
N PRO A 19 8.92 -61.03 28.70
CA PRO A 19 7.52 -60.65 28.95
C PRO A 19 7.35 -59.25 29.55
N ILE A 20 8.29 -58.79 30.36
CA ILE A 20 8.28 -57.44 30.94
C ILE A 20 8.52 -56.37 29.87
N ASN A 21 9.43 -56.61 28.93
CA ASN A 21 9.73 -55.66 27.87
C ASN A 21 8.61 -55.62 26.83
N ALA A 22 8.01 -56.77 26.51
CA ALA A 22 6.79 -56.84 25.71
C ALA A 22 5.66 -56.02 26.36
N PHE A 23 5.41 -56.22 27.65
CA PHE A 23 4.41 -55.46 28.41
C PHE A 23 4.70 -53.95 28.40
N LEU A 24 5.94 -53.54 28.66
CA LEU A 24 6.34 -52.13 28.66
C LEU A 24 6.20 -51.49 27.27
N LEU A 25 6.57 -52.21 26.21
CA LEU A 25 6.41 -51.75 24.83
C LEU A 25 4.93 -51.58 24.47
N ILE A 26 4.10 -52.58 24.74
CA ILE A 26 2.66 -52.54 24.48
C ILE A 26 2.01 -51.41 25.29
N LYS A 27 2.32 -51.29 26.58
CA LYS A 27 1.84 -50.21 27.45
C LYS A 27 2.24 -48.84 26.91
N LYS A 28 3.49 -48.69 26.48
CA LYS A 28 4.01 -47.44 25.91
C LYS A 28 3.33 -47.11 24.59
N MET A 29 3.17 -48.08 23.69
CA MET A 29 2.43 -47.87 22.45
C MET A 29 0.99 -47.46 22.71
N ILE A 30 0.27 -48.12 23.62
CA ILE A 30 -1.12 -47.76 23.93
C ILE A 30 -1.21 -46.36 24.55
N ALA A 31 -0.36 -46.05 25.54
CA ALA A 31 -0.41 -44.76 26.24
C ALA A 31 0.05 -43.59 25.35
N ASP A 32 1.18 -43.75 24.66
CA ASP A 32 1.76 -42.71 23.83
C ASP A 32 0.94 -42.51 22.55
N TRP A 33 0.39 -43.58 21.96
CA TRP A 33 -0.46 -43.46 20.76
C TRP A 33 -1.75 -42.71 21.05
N ASN A 34 -2.41 -42.99 22.19
CA ASN A 34 -3.61 -42.25 22.60
C ASN A 34 -3.30 -40.77 22.86
N LYS A 35 -2.13 -40.46 23.41
CA LYS A 35 -1.68 -39.08 23.62
C LYS A 35 -1.39 -38.37 22.29
N ILE A 36 -0.72 -39.05 21.35
CA ILE A 36 -0.42 -38.51 20.01
C ILE A 36 -1.71 -38.29 19.23
N LEU A 37 -2.64 -39.24 19.23
CA LEU A 37 -3.96 -39.09 18.61
C LEU A 37 -4.71 -37.89 19.17
N LYS A 38 -4.70 -37.71 20.50
CA LYS A 38 -5.36 -36.56 21.14
C LYS A 38 -4.73 -35.22 20.73
N ILE A 39 -3.41 -35.16 20.54
CA ILE A 39 -2.71 -33.96 20.05
C ILE A 39 -3.00 -33.73 18.57
N MET A 40 -3.02 -34.79 17.75
CA MET A 40 -3.37 -34.70 16.33
C MET A 40 -4.84 -34.28 16.11
N GLN A 41 -5.73 -34.68 17.02
CA GLN A 41 -7.17 -34.33 16.99
C GLN A 41 -7.50 -33.01 17.70
N SER A 42 -6.60 -32.45 18.51
CA SER A 42 -6.82 -31.16 19.17
C SER A 42 -6.66 -30.03 18.16
N ASN A 43 -7.71 -29.77 17.38
CA ASN A 43 -7.80 -28.59 16.53
C ASN A 43 -8.49 -27.46 17.31
N SER A 44 -7.72 -26.46 17.75
CA SER A 44 -8.26 -25.25 18.39
C SER A 44 -8.85 -24.25 17.40
N ALA A 45 -8.85 -24.55 16.09
CA ALA A 45 -9.41 -23.67 15.07
C ALA A 45 -10.92 -23.45 15.29
N ASP A 46 -11.66 -24.45 15.74
CA ASP A 46 -13.12 -24.32 15.94
C ASP A 46 -13.46 -23.26 17.00
N ASP A 47 -12.70 -23.20 18.10
CA ASP A 47 -12.89 -22.20 19.14
C ASP A 47 -12.52 -20.79 18.64
N ILE A 48 -11.45 -20.67 17.85
CA ILE A 48 -11.05 -19.41 17.21
C ILE A 48 -12.13 -18.96 16.23
N ILE A 49 -12.59 -19.84 15.34
CA ILE A 49 -13.65 -19.56 14.36
C ILE A 49 -14.92 -19.11 15.07
N ARG A 50 -15.32 -19.80 16.14
CA ARG A 50 -16.49 -19.42 16.95
C ARG A 50 -16.30 -18.04 17.58
N SER A 51 -15.13 -17.75 18.14
CA SER A 51 -14.85 -16.44 18.76
C SER A 51 -14.88 -15.29 17.74
N VAL A 52 -14.23 -15.46 16.58
CA VAL A 52 -14.17 -14.49 15.48
C VAL A 52 -15.56 -14.26 14.88
N THR A 53 -16.32 -15.34 14.69
CA THR A 53 -17.69 -15.28 14.17
C THR A 53 -18.64 -14.62 15.18
N HIS A 54 -18.50 -14.90 16.47
CA HIS A 54 -19.33 -14.29 17.51
C HIS A 54 -19.12 -12.76 17.59
N GLN A 55 -17.87 -12.29 17.46
CA GLN A 55 -17.58 -10.85 17.39
C GLN A 55 -18.18 -10.18 16.15
N ARG A 56 -18.21 -10.88 15.01
CA ARG A 56 -18.87 -10.43 13.77
C ARG A 56 -20.39 -10.31 13.95
N VAL A 57 -21.04 -11.30 14.55
CA VAL A 57 -22.50 -11.35 14.73
C VAL A 57 -23.02 -10.29 15.70
N ILE A 58 -22.25 -9.94 16.74
CA ILE A 58 -22.63 -8.89 17.70
C ILE A 58 -22.36 -7.48 17.13
N LYS A 59 -21.99 -7.33 15.85
CA LYS A 59 -21.67 -6.06 15.17
C LYS A 59 -20.66 -5.17 15.93
N ARG A 60 -19.83 -5.76 16.80
CA ARG A 60 -18.78 -4.99 17.51
C ARG A 60 -17.61 -4.66 16.59
N ILE A 61 -17.41 -5.45 15.54
CA ILE A 61 -16.30 -5.29 14.58
C ILE A 61 -16.84 -5.59 13.18
N ASN A 62 -16.79 -4.59 12.29
CA ASN A 62 -16.88 -4.80 10.86
C ASN A 62 -15.47 -5.09 10.35
N TYR A 63 -15.28 -6.23 9.68
CA TYR A 63 -13.99 -6.56 9.08
C TYR A 63 -13.79 -5.76 7.79
N PRO A 64 -12.59 -5.21 7.56
CA PRO A 64 -12.24 -4.61 6.29
C PRO A 64 -12.45 -5.58 5.13
N THR A 65 -12.82 -5.02 3.99
CA THR A 65 -12.99 -5.68 2.71
C THR A 65 -11.82 -5.34 1.77
N GLU A 66 -11.79 -5.94 0.59
CA GLU A 66 -10.82 -5.57 -0.46
C GLU A 66 -10.96 -4.09 -0.86
N GLU A 67 -12.16 -3.53 -0.82
CA GLU A 67 -12.41 -2.11 -1.08
C GLU A 67 -11.75 -1.21 -0.03
N ASP A 68 -11.78 -1.62 1.25
CA ASP A 68 -11.12 -0.88 2.32
C ASP A 68 -9.58 -0.91 2.17
N LEU A 69 -9.02 -2.05 1.76
CA LEU A 69 -7.59 -2.19 1.49
C LEU A 69 -7.17 -1.32 0.30
N LEU A 70 -7.92 -1.38 -0.81
CA LEU A 70 -7.70 -0.52 -1.98
C LEU A 70 -7.80 0.96 -1.60
N GLY A 71 -8.84 1.34 -0.86
CA GLY A 71 -9.03 2.70 -0.37
C GLY A 71 -7.88 3.18 0.51
N ALA A 72 -7.34 2.31 1.36
CA ALA A 72 -6.16 2.59 2.17
C ALA A 72 -4.90 2.80 1.31
N ALA A 73 -4.68 1.95 0.29
CA ALA A 73 -3.57 2.10 -0.64
C ALA A 73 -3.65 3.41 -1.43
N ILE A 74 -4.82 3.75 -1.98
CA ILE A 74 -5.05 5.02 -2.68
C ILE A 74 -4.87 6.21 -1.73
N GLY A 75 -5.32 6.11 -0.48
CA GLY A 75 -5.09 7.12 0.56
C GLY A 75 -3.61 7.35 0.83
N LEU A 76 -2.82 6.28 0.90
CA LEU A 76 -1.37 6.35 1.10
C LEU A 76 -0.67 7.01 -0.09
N LEU A 77 -1.03 6.65 -1.33
CA LEU A 77 -0.52 7.29 -2.55
C LEU A 77 -0.86 8.78 -2.58
N ARG A 78 -2.07 9.16 -2.17
CA ARG A 78 -2.46 10.57 -2.08
C ARG A 78 -1.61 11.34 -1.06
N LEU A 79 -1.30 10.74 0.09
CA LEU A 79 -0.39 11.34 1.07
C LEU A 79 1.02 11.46 0.51
N GLN A 80 1.50 10.41 -0.16
CA GLN A 80 2.80 10.41 -0.81
C GLN A 80 2.94 11.58 -1.79
N ASP A 81 1.94 11.76 -2.65
CA ASP A 81 1.85 12.87 -3.59
C ASP A 81 1.81 14.24 -2.90
N THR A 82 0.89 14.40 -1.95
CA THR A 82 0.62 15.67 -1.29
C THR A 82 1.86 16.18 -0.54
N TYR A 83 2.58 15.27 0.11
CA TYR A 83 3.73 15.61 0.94
C TYR A 83 5.08 15.28 0.29
N GLN A 84 5.09 14.94 -1.01
CA GLN A 84 6.29 14.60 -1.77
C GLN A 84 7.17 13.56 -1.05
N MET A 85 6.54 12.52 -0.53
CA MET A 85 7.21 11.51 0.27
C MET A 85 7.92 10.49 -0.63
N ASP A 86 9.07 10.05 -0.15
CA ASP A 86 9.85 8.99 -0.79
C ASP A 86 9.25 7.61 -0.48
N SER A 87 9.09 6.77 -1.51
CA SER A 87 8.49 5.43 -1.39
C SER A 87 9.28 4.52 -0.46
N LYS A 88 10.62 4.61 -0.49
CA LYS A 88 11.50 3.80 0.37
C LYS A 88 11.37 4.19 1.83
N ASN A 89 11.26 5.49 2.13
CA ASN A 89 10.97 5.95 3.50
C ASN A 89 9.62 5.43 4.00
N ILE A 90 8.56 5.50 3.18
CA ILE A 90 7.25 4.94 3.55
C ILE A 90 7.36 3.44 3.80
N ALA A 91 8.01 2.70 2.90
CA ALA A 91 8.20 1.27 3.00
C ALA A 91 9.08 0.86 4.20
N ASP A 92 9.96 1.73 4.69
CA ASP A 92 10.72 1.55 5.93
C ASP A 92 9.94 1.91 7.21
N GLY A 93 8.66 2.26 7.07
CA GLY A 93 7.79 2.69 8.17
C GLY A 93 8.13 4.08 8.69
N ARG A 94 8.74 4.94 7.87
CA ARG A 94 9.14 6.31 8.21
C ARG A 94 8.25 7.33 7.48
N ILE A 95 7.42 8.01 8.26
CA ILE A 95 6.50 9.03 7.76
C ILE A 95 7.00 10.41 8.19
N LEU A 96 7.62 11.16 7.26
CA LEU A 96 8.10 12.53 7.49
C LEU A 96 8.90 12.66 8.80
N ASN A 97 8.53 13.62 9.65
CA ASN A 97 9.14 13.88 10.96
C ASN A 97 8.43 13.15 12.11
N SER A 98 7.61 12.14 11.81
CA SER A 98 6.95 11.35 12.84
C SER A 98 7.98 10.62 13.70
N LYS A 99 7.84 10.74 15.02
CA LYS A 99 8.62 9.96 15.98
C LYS A 99 8.16 8.50 16.06
N ILE A 100 6.95 8.22 15.54
CA ILE A 100 6.39 6.88 15.49
C ILE A 100 6.97 6.20 14.25
N ARG A 101 7.83 5.21 14.48
CA ARG A 101 8.29 4.29 13.44
C ARG A 101 7.42 3.05 13.47
N THR A 102 6.84 2.70 12.33
CA THR A 102 6.00 1.50 12.19
C THR A 102 6.81 0.32 11.64
N VAL A 103 6.15 -0.83 11.55
CA VAL A 103 6.70 -2.01 10.87
C VAL A 103 7.01 -1.65 9.42
N ALA A 104 8.13 -2.16 8.90
CA ALA A 104 8.50 -2.00 7.50
C ALA A 104 7.60 -2.88 6.62
N LEU A 105 7.23 -2.36 5.46
CA LEU A 105 6.46 -3.06 4.46
C LEU A 105 7.28 -4.20 3.84
N THR A 106 6.63 -5.31 3.54
CA THR A 106 7.22 -6.41 2.76
C THR A 106 7.25 -6.07 1.26
N ALA A 107 7.89 -6.92 0.46
CA ALA A 107 7.82 -6.83 -1.00
C ALA A 107 6.37 -6.99 -1.51
N GLY A 108 5.59 -7.89 -0.88
CA GLY A 108 4.16 -8.10 -1.14
C GLY A 108 3.34 -6.84 -0.89
N ASP A 109 3.54 -6.19 0.26
CA ASP A 109 2.84 -4.94 0.57
C ASP A 109 3.17 -3.83 -0.45
N CYS A 110 4.44 -3.72 -0.86
CA CYS A 110 4.86 -2.75 -1.88
C CYS A 110 4.26 -3.07 -3.25
N PHE A 111 4.15 -4.36 -3.59
CA PHE A 111 3.51 -4.81 -4.82
C PHE A 111 2.03 -4.46 -4.84
N GLU A 112 1.28 -4.71 -3.75
CA GLU A 112 -0.14 -4.36 -3.61
C GLU A 112 -0.37 -2.85 -3.80
N ILE A 113 0.46 -2.00 -3.18
CA ILE A 113 0.38 -0.54 -3.36
C ILE A 113 0.67 -0.14 -4.82
N GLY A 114 1.69 -0.75 -5.43
CA GLY A 114 2.04 -0.50 -6.84
C GLY A 114 0.95 -0.97 -7.81
N HIS A 115 0.27 -2.07 -7.48
CA HIS A 115 -0.84 -2.61 -8.26
C HIS A 115 -2.08 -1.71 -8.16
N ALA A 116 -2.41 -1.23 -6.97
CA ALA A 116 -3.48 -0.23 -6.78
C ALA A 116 -3.20 1.06 -7.60
N ALA A 117 -1.95 1.53 -7.63
CA ALA A 117 -1.56 2.65 -8.49
C ALA A 117 -1.74 2.33 -9.98
N TYR A 118 -1.39 1.11 -10.38
CA TYR A 118 -1.51 0.66 -11.77
C TYR A 118 -2.97 0.63 -12.24
N ASP A 119 -3.87 0.10 -11.42
CA ASP A 119 -5.31 0.06 -11.71
C ASP A 119 -5.89 1.48 -11.81
N ALA A 120 -5.38 2.41 -11.01
CA ALA A 120 -5.68 3.84 -11.10
C ALA A 120 -5.01 4.56 -12.30
N HIS A 121 -4.28 3.83 -13.15
CA HIS A 121 -3.50 4.35 -14.30
C HIS A 121 -2.40 5.34 -13.90
N ASP A 122 -1.97 5.30 -12.63
CA ASP A 122 -0.89 6.12 -12.09
C ASP A 122 0.45 5.41 -12.27
N TYR A 123 0.93 5.42 -13.51
CA TYR A 123 2.21 4.79 -13.86
C TYR A 123 3.41 5.44 -13.18
N TYR A 124 3.27 6.68 -12.69
CA TYR A 124 4.33 7.34 -11.92
C TYR A 124 4.58 6.59 -10.61
N HIS A 125 3.52 6.34 -9.83
CA HIS A 125 3.63 5.60 -8.58
C HIS A 125 3.84 4.11 -8.80
N THR A 126 3.26 3.50 -9.84
CA THR A 126 3.53 2.08 -10.14
C THR A 126 5.02 1.83 -10.32
N ILE A 127 5.75 2.71 -11.04
CA ILE A 127 7.20 2.55 -11.21
C ILE A 127 7.92 2.61 -9.86
N LEU A 128 7.60 3.59 -9.01
CA LEU A 128 8.26 3.76 -7.71
C LEU A 128 8.05 2.54 -6.80
N TRP A 129 6.80 2.07 -6.71
CA TRP A 129 6.44 0.97 -5.82
C TRP A 129 6.87 -0.40 -6.34
N MET A 130 6.82 -0.64 -7.66
CA MET A 130 7.33 -1.87 -8.24
C MET A 130 8.86 -1.97 -8.16
N GLN A 131 9.57 -0.83 -8.22
CA GLN A 131 11.02 -0.81 -7.96
C GLN A 131 11.34 -1.15 -6.50
N GLU A 132 10.61 -0.58 -5.54
CA GLU A 132 10.79 -0.90 -4.12
C GLU A 132 10.43 -2.36 -3.82
N ALA A 133 9.32 -2.86 -4.38
CA ALA A 133 8.91 -4.26 -4.27
C ALA A 133 10.00 -5.21 -4.80
N ARG A 134 10.59 -4.90 -5.96
CA ARG A 134 11.72 -5.66 -6.51
C ARG A 134 12.93 -5.64 -5.58
N GLU A 135 13.37 -4.46 -5.12
CA GLU A 135 14.54 -4.33 -4.25
C GLU A 135 14.36 -5.13 -2.95
N ARG A 136 13.14 -5.19 -2.42
CA ARG A 136 12.81 -5.97 -1.21
C ARG A 136 12.72 -7.46 -1.49
N ALA A 137 12.08 -7.87 -2.58
CA ALA A 137 11.95 -9.28 -2.94
C ALA A 137 13.31 -9.97 -3.10
N GLU A 138 14.31 -9.24 -3.61
CA GLU A 138 15.70 -9.74 -3.72
C GLU A 138 16.40 -9.91 -2.37
N LYS A 139 15.93 -9.25 -1.30
CA LYS A 139 16.51 -9.28 0.06
C LYS A 139 15.75 -10.18 1.03
N GLU A 140 14.49 -10.49 0.74
CA GLU A 140 13.66 -11.36 1.57
C GLU A 140 14.15 -12.80 1.50
N ALA A 141 14.19 -13.49 2.66
CA ALA A 141 14.55 -14.90 2.70
C ALA A 141 13.53 -15.78 1.96
N VAL A 142 12.25 -15.40 2.05
CA VAL A 142 11.16 -15.95 1.27
C VAL A 142 10.46 -14.77 0.61
N PRO A 143 10.55 -14.61 -0.72
CA PRO A 143 9.90 -13.51 -1.43
C PRO A 143 8.40 -13.53 -1.19
N THR A 144 7.87 -12.40 -0.70
CA THR A 144 6.44 -12.17 -0.49
C THR A 144 5.71 -11.68 -1.73
N ALA A 145 6.46 -11.32 -2.78
CA ALA A 145 5.94 -10.95 -4.10
C ALA A 145 6.66 -11.74 -5.21
N ASN A 146 5.92 -12.07 -6.26
CA ASN A 146 6.45 -12.76 -7.42
C ASN A 146 7.20 -11.79 -8.34
N LEU A 147 8.45 -12.14 -8.68
CA LEU A 147 9.29 -11.31 -9.54
C LEU A 147 8.73 -11.20 -10.96
N GLU A 148 8.06 -12.24 -11.49
CA GLU A 148 7.44 -12.20 -12.83
C GLU A 148 6.38 -11.09 -12.91
N ASP A 149 5.47 -11.05 -11.93
CA ASP A 149 4.40 -10.05 -11.86
C ASP A 149 4.98 -8.64 -11.69
N ILE A 150 5.97 -8.46 -10.80
CA ILE A 150 6.65 -7.16 -10.61
C ILE A 150 7.25 -6.66 -11.94
N LEU A 151 7.95 -7.53 -12.68
CA LEU A 151 8.56 -7.15 -13.95
C LEU A 151 7.52 -6.81 -15.01
N GLU A 152 6.39 -7.52 -15.06
CA GLU A 152 5.32 -7.23 -16.00
C GLU A 152 4.77 -5.81 -15.80
N TYR A 153 4.32 -5.50 -14.58
CA TYR A 153 3.73 -4.18 -14.26
C TYR A 153 4.76 -3.06 -14.38
N LEU A 154 6.00 -3.28 -13.95
CA LEU A 154 7.07 -2.30 -14.07
C LEU A 154 7.43 -2.02 -15.53
N ALA A 155 7.56 -3.06 -16.37
CA ALA A 155 7.89 -2.91 -17.78
C ALA A 155 6.81 -2.13 -18.54
N PHE A 156 5.54 -2.46 -18.31
CA PHE A 156 4.44 -1.75 -18.94
C PHE A 156 4.35 -0.28 -18.48
N SER A 157 4.51 -0.02 -17.19
CA SER A 157 4.48 1.34 -16.64
C SER A 157 5.64 2.20 -17.17
N LEU A 158 6.84 1.61 -17.28
CA LEU A 158 7.99 2.27 -17.92
C LEU A 158 7.71 2.59 -19.39
N TYR A 159 7.09 1.67 -20.14
CA TYR A 159 6.66 1.93 -21.50
C TYR A 159 5.69 3.12 -21.58
N LYS A 160 4.69 3.17 -20.69
CA LYS A 160 3.71 4.26 -20.63
C LYS A 160 4.34 5.62 -20.30
N GLN A 161 5.42 5.62 -19.52
CA GLN A 161 6.23 6.81 -19.22
C GLN A 161 7.32 7.11 -20.26
N GLY A 162 7.31 6.45 -21.43
CA GLY A 162 8.25 6.72 -22.52
C GLY A 162 9.63 6.06 -22.38
N ASN A 163 9.84 5.23 -21.36
CA ASN A 163 11.11 4.54 -21.10
C ASN A 163 11.24 3.23 -21.90
N LEU A 164 11.05 3.31 -23.22
CA LEU A 164 10.85 2.16 -24.09
C LEU A 164 12.01 1.14 -24.08
N LYS A 165 13.27 1.62 -24.09
CA LYS A 165 14.44 0.73 -23.99
C LYS A 165 14.50 -0.05 -22.67
N ARG A 166 14.10 0.58 -21.55
CA ARG A 166 14.07 -0.08 -20.24
C ARG A 166 12.93 -1.08 -20.17
N ALA A 167 11.75 -0.71 -20.69
CA ALA A 167 10.63 -1.63 -20.82
C ALA A 167 11.02 -2.88 -21.60
N LEU A 168 11.72 -2.74 -22.74
CA LEU A 168 12.25 -3.87 -23.51
C LEU A 168 13.16 -4.77 -22.68
N LEU A 169 14.12 -4.21 -21.95
CA LEU A 169 15.07 -5.00 -21.15
C LEU A 169 14.38 -5.78 -20.02
N LEU A 170 13.43 -5.17 -19.32
CA LEU A 170 12.66 -5.87 -18.30
C LEU A 170 11.78 -6.96 -18.90
N THR A 171 11.20 -6.72 -20.08
CA THR A 171 10.39 -7.72 -20.78
C THR A 171 11.25 -8.87 -21.32
N ASP A 172 12.46 -8.59 -21.78
CA ASP A 172 13.43 -9.62 -22.16
C ASP A 172 13.80 -10.48 -20.94
N GLN A 173 14.01 -9.86 -19.77
CA GLN A 173 14.24 -10.56 -18.51
C GLN A 173 13.04 -11.46 -18.14
N LEU A 174 11.81 -10.92 -18.21
CA LEU A 174 10.58 -11.69 -17.98
C LEU A 174 10.46 -12.86 -18.94
N HIS A 175 10.70 -12.64 -20.24
CA HIS A 175 10.61 -13.70 -21.25
C HIS A 175 11.68 -14.78 -21.07
N HIS A 176 12.87 -14.41 -20.59
CA HIS A 176 13.92 -15.39 -20.28
C HIS A 176 13.58 -16.26 -19.07
N MET A 177 12.95 -15.69 -18.04
CA MET A 177 12.49 -16.43 -16.87
C MET A 177 11.28 -17.32 -17.19
N ASN A 178 10.33 -16.81 -17.96
CA ASN A 178 9.13 -17.51 -18.37
C ASN A 178 8.87 -17.34 -19.89
N PRO A 179 9.41 -18.26 -20.71
CA PRO A 179 9.23 -18.22 -22.17
C PRO A 179 7.78 -18.32 -22.63
N ASP A 180 6.92 -18.97 -21.84
CA ASP A 180 5.49 -19.19 -22.11
C ASP A 180 4.60 -18.09 -21.52
N HIS A 181 5.19 -17.02 -20.96
CA HIS A 181 4.44 -15.91 -20.40
C HIS A 181 3.51 -15.28 -21.45
N PRO A 182 2.20 -15.13 -21.18
CA PRO A 182 1.18 -14.83 -22.18
C PRO A 182 1.43 -13.52 -22.94
N ARG A 183 2.04 -12.53 -22.28
CA ARG A 183 2.25 -11.18 -22.83
C ARG A 183 3.71 -10.85 -23.17
N ALA A 184 4.70 -11.59 -22.66
CA ALA A 184 6.09 -11.14 -22.69
C ALA A 184 6.63 -11.13 -24.14
N LYS A 185 6.42 -12.23 -24.87
CA LYS A 185 6.86 -12.38 -26.26
C LYS A 185 6.26 -11.33 -27.20
N GLU A 186 4.97 -11.03 -27.03
CA GLU A 186 4.29 -10.01 -27.83
C GLU A 186 4.78 -8.61 -27.49
N ASN A 187 4.95 -8.29 -26.20
CA ASN A 187 5.47 -7.01 -25.75
C ASN A 187 6.91 -6.76 -26.22
N VAL A 188 7.80 -7.77 -26.21
CA VAL A 188 9.15 -7.66 -26.77
C VAL A 188 9.08 -7.21 -28.23
N ARG A 189 8.31 -7.91 -29.07
CA ARG A 189 8.16 -7.56 -30.50
C ARG A 189 7.62 -6.15 -30.66
N ARG A 190 6.57 -5.80 -29.91
CA ARG A 190 5.95 -4.48 -29.94
C ARG A 190 6.95 -3.37 -29.60
N TYR A 191 7.74 -3.55 -28.53
CA TYR A 191 8.72 -2.54 -28.11
C TYR A 191 9.89 -2.41 -29.10
N GLU A 192 10.37 -3.52 -29.67
CA GLU A 192 11.38 -3.49 -30.73
C GLU A 192 10.88 -2.74 -31.97
N ASP A 193 9.63 -2.98 -32.39
CA ASP A 193 9.06 -2.32 -33.57
C ASP A 193 8.83 -0.82 -33.34
N LEU A 194 8.36 -0.43 -32.14
CA LEU A 194 8.27 0.98 -31.76
C LEU A 194 9.64 1.68 -31.76
N LEU A 195 10.70 1.00 -31.27
CA LEU A 195 12.06 1.56 -31.31
C LEU A 195 12.59 1.71 -32.74
N LYS A 196 12.33 0.74 -33.62
CA LYS A 196 12.71 0.83 -35.04
C LYS A 196 11.99 1.98 -35.74
N ASN A 197 10.71 2.20 -35.42
CA ASN A 197 9.94 3.33 -35.96
C ASN A 197 10.47 4.68 -35.48
N ASN A 198 11.10 4.72 -34.30
CA ASN A 198 11.82 5.89 -33.78
C ASN A 198 13.29 5.94 -34.26
N GLU A 199 13.60 5.29 -35.38
CA GLU A 199 14.92 5.28 -36.04
C GLU A 199 16.07 4.74 -35.18
N VAL A 200 15.77 3.95 -34.14
CA VAL A 200 16.79 3.29 -33.32
C VAL A 200 17.35 2.08 -34.08
N GLN A 201 18.66 2.06 -34.28
CA GLN A 201 19.33 0.93 -34.93
C GLN A 201 19.21 -0.36 -34.11
N ARG A 202 19.16 -1.52 -34.79
CA ARG A 202 19.02 -2.84 -34.13
C ARG A 202 20.08 -3.10 -33.05
N ILE A 203 21.32 -2.65 -33.27
CA ILE A 203 22.43 -2.79 -32.32
C ILE A 203 22.20 -1.97 -31.04
N ASP A 204 21.45 -0.88 -31.12
CA ASP A 204 21.24 0.07 -30.03
C ASP A 204 19.96 -0.18 -29.22
N LEU A 205 19.12 -1.15 -29.62
CA LEU A 205 17.85 -1.44 -28.94
C LEU A 205 18.04 -1.73 -27.44
N ARG A 206 19.13 -2.43 -27.10
CA ARG A 206 19.46 -2.89 -25.74
C ARG A 206 20.67 -2.17 -25.15
N ARG A 207 21.22 -1.17 -25.86
CA ARG A 207 22.40 -0.40 -25.46
C ARG A 207 22.03 1.07 -25.27
N ASN A 208 22.92 1.84 -24.65
CA ASN A 208 22.75 3.29 -24.45
C ASN A 208 21.39 3.61 -23.83
N ILE A 209 21.15 3.04 -22.65
CA ILE A 209 19.87 3.13 -21.93
C ILE A 209 19.80 4.51 -21.26
N PRO A 210 18.83 5.37 -21.60
CA PRO A 210 18.67 6.66 -20.95
C PRO A 210 18.35 6.53 -19.45
N PRO A 211 18.59 7.58 -18.64
CA PRO A 211 18.01 7.70 -17.31
C PRO A 211 16.50 7.52 -17.34
N ILE A 212 15.92 7.04 -16.23
CA ILE A 212 14.46 6.93 -16.13
C ILE A 212 13.87 8.33 -16.14
N ILE A 213 12.96 8.58 -17.08
CA ILE A 213 12.09 9.74 -17.07
C ILE A 213 10.80 9.29 -16.42
N ASN A 214 10.55 9.70 -15.18
CA ASN A 214 9.31 9.42 -14.47
C ASN A 214 8.61 10.74 -14.14
N ALA A 215 8.05 11.38 -15.17
CA ALA A 215 7.32 12.61 -14.99
C ALA A 215 5.95 12.30 -14.38
N ARG A 216 5.60 13.01 -13.31
CA ARG A 216 4.24 13.00 -12.79
C ARG A 216 3.34 13.71 -13.81
N HIS A 217 2.43 12.98 -14.44
CA HIS A 217 1.46 13.58 -15.34
C HIS A 217 0.55 14.50 -14.51
N GLY A 218 0.67 15.81 -14.73
CA GLY A 218 -0.32 16.76 -14.24
C GLY A 218 -1.63 16.47 -14.96
N ASN A 219 -2.75 16.37 -14.23
CA ASN A 219 -4.06 16.34 -14.85
C ASN A 219 -4.23 17.67 -15.60
N GLY A 220 -4.06 17.66 -16.93
CA GLY A 220 -4.16 18.89 -17.75
C GLY A 220 -5.53 19.58 -17.69
N LEU A 221 -6.53 18.90 -17.11
CA LEU A 221 -7.87 19.42 -16.82
C LEU A 221 -7.92 20.31 -15.57
N ASP A 222 -6.89 20.26 -14.73
CA ASP A 222 -6.81 20.99 -13.49
C ASP A 222 -5.69 22.02 -13.62
N GLU A 223 -6.06 23.30 -13.79
CA GLU A 223 -5.19 24.46 -14.06
C GLU A 223 -4.15 24.73 -12.94
N GLY A 224 -3.41 23.73 -12.51
CA GLY A 224 -2.53 23.77 -11.35
C GLY A 224 -3.24 23.81 -10.00
N ALA A 225 -4.57 23.61 -9.92
CA ALA A 225 -5.27 23.71 -8.64
C ALA A 225 -4.87 22.58 -7.67
N LYS A 226 -4.66 21.34 -8.14
CA LYS A 226 -4.10 20.23 -7.34
C LYS A 226 -2.70 20.56 -6.86
N LEU A 227 -1.82 21.07 -7.72
CA LEU A 227 -0.47 21.46 -7.31
C LEU A 227 -0.50 22.56 -6.25
N THR A 228 -1.40 23.54 -6.40
CA THR A 228 -1.63 24.61 -5.42
C THR A 228 -2.16 24.05 -4.11
N TYR A 229 -3.15 23.16 -4.17
CA TYR A 229 -3.70 22.48 -3.00
C TYR A 229 -2.63 21.70 -2.24
N GLU A 230 -1.81 20.92 -2.94
CA GLU A 230 -0.73 20.14 -2.33
C GLU A 230 0.34 21.06 -1.71
N ALA A 231 0.70 22.16 -2.38
CA ALA A 231 1.60 23.17 -1.83
C ALA A 231 1.05 23.80 -0.54
N LEU A 232 -0.24 24.14 -0.52
CA LEU A 232 -0.90 24.66 0.68
C LEU A 232 -0.91 23.63 1.83
N CYS A 233 -1.12 22.34 1.54
CA CYS A 233 -0.99 21.27 2.54
C CYS A 233 0.42 21.17 3.13
N ARG A 234 1.46 21.44 2.32
CA ARG A 234 2.86 21.52 2.77
C ARG A 234 3.21 22.84 3.44
N GLN A 235 2.25 23.76 3.55
CA GLN A 235 2.45 25.13 4.05
C GLN A 235 3.44 25.94 3.21
N GLU A 236 3.62 25.57 1.94
CA GLU A 236 4.31 26.37 0.94
C GLU A 236 3.40 27.55 0.62
N ARG A 237 3.50 28.61 1.41
CA ARG A 237 2.72 29.82 1.19
C ARG A 237 3.24 30.51 -0.08
N PRO A 238 2.40 30.78 -1.08
CA PRO A 238 2.77 31.74 -2.11
C PRO A 238 3.10 33.08 -1.43
N GLU A 239 4.06 33.82 -2.00
CA GLU A 239 4.42 35.15 -1.51
C GLU A 239 3.17 36.01 -1.31
N TYR A 240 3.16 36.82 -0.23
CA TYR A 240 1.99 37.64 0.11
C TYR A 240 1.57 38.50 -1.08
N THR A 241 0.41 38.20 -1.67
CA THR A 241 -0.10 38.99 -2.79
C THR A 241 -0.60 40.34 -2.28
N LYS A 242 -0.60 41.37 -3.13
CA LYS A 242 -1.19 42.68 -2.81
C LYS A 242 -2.66 42.58 -2.37
N GLU A 243 -3.34 41.49 -2.71
CA GLU A 243 -4.71 41.19 -2.32
C GLU A 243 -4.82 40.74 -0.85
N GLN A 244 -3.84 40.00 -0.34
CA GLN A 244 -3.79 39.62 1.08
C GLN A 244 -3.58 40.84 2.00
N LEU A 245 -2.88 41.87 1.53
CA LEU A 245 -2.73 43.15 2.24
C LEU A 245 -4.04 43.95 2.35
N ARG A 246 -5.08 43.58 1.57
CA ARG A 246 -6.42 44.22 1.62
C ARG A 246 -7.42 43.47 2.51
N LEU A 247 -7.03 42.31 3.02
CA LEU A 247 -7.83 41.56 3.98
C LEU A 247 -7.85 42.34 5.30
N HIS A 248 -9.05 42.52 5.85
CA HIS A 248 -9.25 43.30 7.06
C HIS A 248 -10.44 42.75 7.84
N CYS A 249 -10.42 43.02 9.14
CA CYS A 249 -11.53 42.72 10.04
C CYS A 249 -12.35 43.99 10.25
N TYR A 250 -13.67 43.85 10.33
CA TYR A 250 -14.57 44.96 10.59
C TYR A 250 -15.79 44.52 11.39
N TYR A 251 -16.42 45.49 12.05
CA TYR A 251 -17.70 45.29 12.73
C TYR A 251 -18.84 45.56 11.76
N LYS A 252 -19.67 44.56 11.48
CA LYS A 252 -20.84 44.72 10.63
C LYS A 252 -21.99 45.33 11.43
N MET A 253 -22.35 46.57 11.08
CA MET A 253 -23.35 47.41 11.76
C MET A 253 -24.43 47.93 10.80
N ASP A 254 -24.74 47.18 9.75
CA ASP A 254 -25.64 47.58 8.66
C ASP A 254 -27.14 47.62 9.04
N ARG A 255 -27.51 47.11 10.23
CA ARG A 255 -28.88 47.16 10.75
C ARG A 255 -28.95 47.84 12.12
N PRO A 256 -30.09 48.45 12.49
CA PRO A 256 -30.24 49.14 13.78
C PRO A 256 -29.86 48.29 15.00
N TYR A 257 -30.25 47.02 15.03
CA TYR A 257 -29.88 46.09 16.10
C TYR A 257 -28.38 45.81 16.17
N LEU A 258 -27.72 45.68 15.01
CA LEU A 258 -26.29 45.40 14.92
C LEU A 258 -25.41 46.59 15.33
N ARG A 259 -25.97 47.79 15.52
CA ARG A 259 -25.24 48.91 16.14
C ARG A 259 -24.98 48.69 17.63
N LEU A 260 -25.86 47.92 18.29
CA LEU A 260 -25.73 47.57 19.71
C LEU A 260 -24.96 46.26 19.91
N ALA A 261 -25.15 45.30 18.99
CA ALA A 261 -24.48 44.01 19.01
C ALA A 261 -23.89 43.70 17.61
N PRO A 262 -22.74 44.29 17.25
CA PRO A 262 -22.15 44.12 15.93
C PRO A 262 -21.57 42.72 15.75
N PHE A 263 -21.71 42.19 14.53
CA PHE A 263 -20.96 40.98 14.17
C PHE A 263 -19.50 41.31 13.91
N LYS A 264 -18.62 40.46 14.45
CA LYS A 264 -17.19 40.48 14.16
C LYS A 264 -16.94 39.74 12.85
N VAL A 265 -16.43 40.44 11.85
CA VAL A 265 -16.30 39.91 10.50
C VAL A 265 -14.85 40.02 10.03
N GLU A 266 -14.31 38.96 9.46
CA GLU A 266 -13.00 38.96 8.79
C GLU A 266 -13.18 38.55 7.33
N ILE A 267 -12.65 39.37 6.42
CA ILE A 267 -12.58 39.00 5.01
C ILE A 267 -11.32 38.16 4.82
N VAL A 268 -11.48 36.86 4.51
CA VAL A 268 -10.36 35.93 4.29
C VAL A 268 -9.99 35.78 2.82
N ARG A 269 -10.90 36.15 1.90
CA ARG A 269 -10.65 36.24 0.46
C ARG A 269 -11.59 37.24 -0.17
N GLN A 270 -11.11 38.03 -1.14
CA GLN A 270 -11.95 39.02 -1.85
C GLN A 270 -12.60 38.48 -3.12
N ASN A 271 -11.94 37.55 -3.85
CA ASN A 271 -12.45 36.99 -5.09
C ASN A 271 -12.16 35.47 -5.21
N PRO A 272 -13.18 34.59 -5.13
CA PRO A 272 -14.52 34.90 -4.63
C PRO A 272 -14.48 35.40 -3.19
N LEU A 273 -15.48 36.19 -2.81
CA LEU A 273 -15.60 36.72 -1.46
C LEU A 273 -15.80 35.57 -0.46
N ALA A 274 -14.84 35.38 0.44
CA ALA A 274 -14.95 34.46 1.57
C ALA A 274 -14.74 35.24 2.87
N VAL A 275 -15.66 35.02 3.82
CA VAL A 275 -15.80 35.83 5.02
C VAL A 275 -16.02 34.92 6.22
N LEU A 276 -15.34 35.18 7.33
CA LEU A 276 -15.55 34.52 8.61
C LEU A 276 -16.33 35.43 9.54
N PHE A 277 -17.34 34.87 10.20
CA PHE A 277 -18.10 35.51 11.27
C PHE A 277 -17.65 34.91 12.60
N TYR A 278 -17.11 35.76 13.48
CA TYR A 278 -16.70 35.35 14.81
C TYR A 278 -17.82 35.53 15.81
N ASP A 279 -17.91 34.61 16.77
CA ASP A 279 -18.84 34.62 17.89
C ASP A 279 -20.32 34.75 17.47
N MET A 280 -20.68 34.27 16.28
CA MET A 280 -22.06 34.31 15.78
C MET A 280 -22.97 33.34 16.56
N MET A 281 -22.41 32.23 17.04
CA MET A 281 -23.12 31.25 17.85
C MET A 281 -22.30 30.92 19.10
N SER A 282 -22.99 30.59 20.19
CA SER A 282 -22.35 30.11 21.40
C SER A 282 -21.80 28.69 21.22
N ASP A 283 -20.80 28.33 22.03
CA ASP A 283 -20.24 26.97 22.03
C ASP A 283 -21.31 25.89 22.30
N VAL A 284 -22.36 26.23 23.06
CA VAL A 284 -23.48 25.31 23.36
C VAL A 284 -24.30 25.05 22.10
N GLU A 285 -24.66 26.10 21.37
CA GLU A 285 -25.39 25.95 20.10
C GLU A 285 -24.54 25.22 19.06
N ALA A 286 -23.23 25.53 18.98
CA ALA A 286 -22.30 24.85 18.08
C ALA A 286 -22.26 23.34 18.36
N ARG A 287 -22.14 22.96 19.64
CA ARG A 287 -22.21 21.56 20.08
C ARG A 287 -23.54 20.89 19.72
N MET A 288 -24.66 21.59 19.90
CA MET A 288 -25.97 21.04 19.54
C MET A 288 -26.08 20.78 18.04
N ILE A 289 -25.60 21.68 17.18
CA ILE A 289 -25.56 21.45 15.73
C ILE A 289 -24.67 20.25 15.41
N GLN A 290 -23.50 20.13 16.03
CA GLN A 290 -22.61 18.97 15.85
C GLN A 290 -23.32 17.66 16.22
N ILE A 291 -24.02 17.63 17.35
CA ILE A 291 -24.78 16.44 17.80
C ILE A 291 -25.91 16.10 16.81
N LEU A 292 -26.62 17.11 16.30
CA LEU A 292 -27.70 16.90 15.33
C LEU A 292 -27.18 16.44 13.96
N ALA A 293 -25.98 16.87 13.57
CA ALA A 293 -25.33 16.52 12.31
C ALA A 293 -24.58 15.18 12.36
N MET A 294 -24.33 14.63 13.55
CA MET A 294 -23.74 13.30 13.67
C MET A 294 -24.66 12.27 12.98
N PRO A 295 -24.12 11.41 12.10
CA PRO A 295 -24.89 10.37 11.45
C PRO A 295 -25.52 9.48 12.52
N LYS A 296 -26.84 9.33 12.48
CA LYS A 296 -27.51 8.30 13.29
C LYS A 296 -27.27 6.97 12.58
N ILE A 297 -26.29 6.21 13.09
CA ILE A 297 -26.00 4.83 12.66
C ILE A 297 -27.16 3.93 13.06
#